data_AF-A0A8K0P9V5-F1
#
_entry.id   AF-A0A8K0P9V5-F1
#
_cell.length_a   1.000
_cell.length_b   1.000
_cell.length_c   1.000
_cell.angle_alpha   90.00
_cell.angle_beta   90.00
_cell.angle_gamma   90.00
#
_symmetry.space_group_name_H-M   'P 1'
#
loop_
_entity.id
_entity.type
_entity.pdbx_description
1 polymer ?
#
loop_
_entity_poly.entity_id
_entity_poly.type
_entity_poly.pdbx_seq_one_letter_code
_entity_poly.pdbx_strand_id
1 'polypeptide(L)'
;MGILAPTSGMRHVHRNLKFGYFSQHHVDQLDMSVSSVELIQSSFPGKPIEEYRRQLGSFGISGDLALQTVDSLSGGQKSRVAFARMCMGNPNFLILDEPTNHLDIETIEALGKAINKYTGGVILVSHDERLIRMVCKELWVCGGGMVGSIDGGFDEYRQIVEKELEAQMK
;
A
#
# COMPACT_ATOMS: atom_id res chain seq x y z
N MET A 1 -0.35 -14.44 0.34
CA MET A 1 0.94 -14.67 -0.35
C MET A 1 1.48 -16.09 -0.28
N GLY A 2 1.17 -16.89 0.76
CA GLY A 2 1.67 -18.28 0.86
C GLY A 2 3.05 -18.41 1.51
N ILE A 3 3.51 -17.35 2.19
CA ILE A 3 4.73 -17.35 3.00
C ILE A 3 4.57 -18.27 4.23
N LEU A 4 3.35 -18.35 4.78
CA LEU A 4 2.97 -19.25 5.86
C LEU A 4 1.94 -20.27 5.36
N ALA A 5 2.04 -21.50 5.88
CA ALA A 5 1.08 -22.57 5.64
C ALA A 5 -0.01 -22.58 6.73
N PRO A 6 -1.29 -22.77 6.39
CA PRO A 6 -2.34 -22.89 7.38
C PRO A 6 -2.19 -24.19 8.17
N THR A 7 -2.33 -24.12 9.50
CA THR A 7 -2.36 -25.31 10.37
C THR A 7 -3.59 -26.18 10.11
N SER A 8 -4.71 -25.57 9.70
CA SER A 8 -5.96 -26.24 9.34
C SER A 8 -6.71 -25.45 8.25
N GLY A 9 -7.59 -26.11 7.49
CA GLY A 9 -8.36 -25.50 6.41
C GLY A 9 -7.61 -25.50 5.07
N MET A 10 -8.19 -24.84 4.05
CA MET A 10 -7.64 -24.80 2.70
C MET A 10 -7.48 -23.35 2.22
N ARG A 11 -6.36 -23.10 1.53
CA ARG A 11 -6.12 -21.85 0.81
C ARG A 11 -6.25 -22.08 -0.69
N HIS A 12 -7.24 -21.47 -1.30
CA HIS A 12 -7.40 -21.46 -2.75
C HIS A 12 -6.96 -20.12 -3.32
N VAL A 13 -6.15 -20.16 -4.39
CA VAL A 13 -5.71 -18.96 -5.10
C VAL A 13 -5.78 -19.21 -6.59
N HIS A 14 -6.30 -18.22 -7.31
CA HIS A 14 -6.32 -18.27 -8.77
C HIS A 14 -4.88 -18.24 -9.33
N ARG A 15 -4.59 -19.10 -10.31
CA ARG A 15 -3.24 -19.26 -10.91
C ARG A 15 -2.62 -17.98 -11.48
N ASN A 16 -3.45 -17.02 -11.91
CA ASN A 16 -2.98 -15.76 -12.51
C ASN A 16 -2.87 -14.61 -11.47
N LEU A 17 -3.07 -14.89 -10.19
CA LEU A 17 -2.99 -13.87 -9.15
C LEU A 17 -1.52 -13.42 -8.97
N LYS A 18 -1.29 -12.11 -9.09
CA LYS A 18 0.00 -11.45 -8.93
C LYS A 18 -0.12 -10.44 -7.79
N PHE A 19 0.55 -10.73 -6.69
CA PHE A 19 0.55 -9.87 -5.51
C PHE A 19 1.56 -8.73 -5.67
N GLY A 20 1.14 -7.51 -5.34
CA GLY A 20 2.02 -6.45 -4.88
C GLY A 20 1.90 -6.35 -3.37
N TYR A 21 3.00 -6.48 -2.65
CA TYR A 21 3.01 -6.29 -1.19
C TYR A 21 3.71 -4.99 -0.88
N PHE A 22 3.12 -4.18 -0.01
CA PHE A 22 3.66 -2.94 0.51
C PHE A 22 3.68 -2.99 2.04
N SER A 23 4.77 -3.45 2.65
CA SER A 23 5.09 -3.30 4.08
C SER A 23 5.68 -1.94 4.48
N GLN A 24 5.63 -1.66 5.78
CA GLN A 24 6.30 -0.53 6.45
C GLN A 24 7.80 -0.40 6.11
N HIS A 25 8.49 -1.50 5.82
CA HIS A 25 9.94 -1.52 5.54
C HIS A 25 10.30 -1.41 4.05
N HIS A 26 9.36 -1.11 3.15
CA HIS A 26 9.71 -1.06 1.71
C HIS A 26 10.69 0.03 1.35
N VAL A 27 10.62 1.17 2.03
CA VAL A 27 11.54 2.27 1.76
C VAL A 27 12.97 1.86 2.08
N ASP A 28 13.16 1.06 3.14
CA ASP A 28 14.48 0.55 3.54
C ASP A 28 15.10 -0.41 2.50
N GLN A 29 14.29 -0.95 1.59
CA GLN A 29 14.74 -1.85 0.51
C GLN A 29 15.12 -1.11 -0.78
N LEU A 30 14.98 0.22 -0.83
CA LEU A 30 15.36 1.01 -2.00
C LEU A 30 16.88 1.25 -2.01
N ASP A 31 17.48 1.12 -3.19
CA ASP A 31 18.85 1.61 -3.40
C ASP A 31 18.83 3.13 -3.40
N MET A 32 19.37 3.73 -2.35
CA MET A 32 19.36 5.18 -2.14
C MET A 32 20.34 5.91 -3.06
N SER A 33 21.30 5.20 -3.65
CA SER A 33 22.41 5.78 -4.43
C SER A 33 22.08 6.08 -5.88
N VAL A 34 20.96 5.53 -6.38
CA VAL A 34 20.53 5.67 -7.79
C VAL A 34 19.36 6.64 -7.92
N SER A 35 19.11 7.14 -9.13
CA SER A 35 17.91 7.93 -9.42
C SER A 35 16.63 7.09 -9.34
N SER A 36 15.48 7.74 -9.17
CA SER A 36 14.18 7.05 -9.14
C SER A 36 13.89 6.27 -10.43
N VAL A 37 14.30 6.80 -11.59
CA VAL A 37 14.18 6.11 -12.88
C VAL A 37 15.09 4.87 -12.90
N GLU A 38 16.37 5.02 -12.54
CA GLU A 38 17.33 3.91 -12.51
C GLU A 38 16.91 2.80 -11.55
N LEU A 39 16.31 3.15 -10.41
CA LEU A 39 15.80 2.20 -9.42
C LEU A 39 14.72 1.28 -10.01
N ILE A 40 13.79 1.83 -10.80
CA ILE A 40 12.75 1.02 -11.46
C ILE A 40 13.36 0.26 -12.64
N GLN A 41 14.24 0.91 -13.42
CA GLN A 41 14.90 0.30 -14.57
C GLN A 41 15.76 -0.91 -14.18
N SER A 42 16.46 -0.86 -13.05
CA SER A 42 17.28 -1.98 -12.55
C SER A 42 16.40 -3.18 -12.15
N SER A 43 15.21 -2.92 -11.63
CA SER A 43 14.24 -3.95 -11.24
C SER A 43 13.45 -4.50 -12.44
N PHE A 44 13.25 -3.69 -13.48
CA PHE A 44 12.42 -4.02 -14.66
C PHE A 44 13.10 -3.56 -15.96
N PRO A 45 14.23 -4.16 -16.35
CA PRO A 45 15.01 -3.72 -17.50
C PRO A 45 14.29 -3.95 -18.83
N GLY A 46 14.70 -3.22 -19.87
CA GLY A 46 14.26 -3.43 -21.25
C GLY A 46 13.12 -2.53 -21.74
N LYS A 47 12.62 -1.61 -20.91
CA LYS A 47 11.64 -0.59 -21.31
C LYS A 47 12.31 0.76 -21.60
N PRO A 48 11.70 1.59 -22.48
CA PRO A 48 12.20 2.94 -22.75
C PRO A 48 12.07 3.84 -21.52
N ILE A 49 12.98 4.81 -21.40
CA ILE A 49 13.04 5.71 -20.23
C ILE A 49 11.72 6.44 -19.95
N GLU A 50 11.02 6.83 -21.02
CA GLU A 50 9.71 7.50 -20.96
C GLU A 50 8.64 6.67 -20.26
N GLU A 51 8.75 5.35 -20.30
CA GLU A 51 7.82 4.47 -19.61
C GLU A 51 8.03 4.52 -18.09
N TYR A 52 9.29 4.51 -17.62
CA TYR A 52 9.60 4.66 -16.20
C TYR A 52 9.20 6.06 -15.69
N ARG A 53 9.45 7.11 -16.48
CA ARG A 53 9.04 8.48 -16.13
C ARG A 53 7.52 8.62 -16.06
N ARG A 54 6.77 7.98 -16.98
CA ARG A 54 5.31 7.96 -16.95
C ARG A 54 4.79 7.21 -15.73
N GLN A 55 5.39 6.07 -15.40
CA GLN A 55 5.06 5.30 -14.21
C GLN A 55 5.26 6.16 -12.96
N LEU A 56 6.45 6.71 -12.75
CA LEU A 56 6.76 7.60 -11.63
C LEU A 56 5.82 8.82 -11.58
N GLY A 57 5.57 9.44 -12.73
CA GLY A 57 4.68 10.58 -12.86
C GLY A 57 3.23 10.28 -12.46
N SER A 58 2.74 9.06 -12.70
CA SER A 58 1.41 8.63 -12.24
C SER A 58 1.28 8.56 -10.72
N PHE A 59 2.41 8.46 -10.02
CA PHE A 59 2.52 8.53 -8.55
C PHE A 59 3.03 9.89 -8.08
N GLY A 60 3.00 10.93 -8.92
CA GLY A 60 3.41 12.28 -8.53
C GLY A 60 4.92 12.49 -8.39
N ILE A 61 5.74 11.59 -8.95
CA ILE A 61 7.19 11.75 -9.09
C ILE A 61 7.49 12.13 -10.55
N SER A 62 7.48 13.43 -10.85
CA SER A 62 7.57 13.95 -12.22
C SER A 62 8.70 14.96 -12.40
N GLY A 63 8.98 15.32 -13.66
CA GLY A 63 10.01 16.30 -14.01
C GLY A 63 11.41 15.86 -13.56
N ASP A 64 12.10 16.77 -12.87
CA ASP A 64 13.44 16.56 -12.33
C ASP A 64 13.46 15.63 -11.12
N LEU A 65 12.35 15.53 -10.38
CA LEU A 65 12.25 14.67 -9.20
C LEU A 65 12.49 13.19 -9.53
N ALA A 66 12.08 12.76 -10.73
CA ALA A 66 12.32 11.40 -11.21
C ALA A 66 13.80 11.11 -11.50
N LEU A 67 14.58 12.16 -11.79
CA LEU A 67 16.01 12.07 -12.11
C LEU A 67 16.91 12.26 -10.88
N GLN A 68 16.36 12.73 -9.76
CA GLN A 68 17.07 12.83 -8.50
C GLN A 68 17.33 11.46 -7.88
N THR A 69 18.45 11.36 -7.16
CA THR A 69 18.79 10.21 -6.32
C THR A 69 17.69 9.94 -5.31
N VAL A 70 17.40 8.67 -5.03
CA VAL A 70 16.38 8.31 -4.05
C VAL A 70 16.73 8.88 -2.67
N ASP A 71 18.02 8.95 -2.30
CA ASP A 71 18.44 9.51 -1.01
C ASP A 71 17.96 10.95 -0.77
N SER A 72 18.03 11.80 -1.81
CA SER A 72 17.66 13.22 -1.72
C SER A 72 16.14 13.49 -1.64
N LEU A 73 15.32 12.45 -1.79
CA LEU A 73 13.87 12.54 -1.71
C LEU A 73 13.37 12.63 -0.26
N SER A 74 12.25 13.30 -0.05
CA SER A 74 11.53 13.26 1.23
C SER A 74 10.99 11.84 1.52
N GLY A 75 10.67 11.53 2.77
CA GLY A 75 10.07 10.24 3.14
C GLY A 75 8.82 9.91 2.32
N GLY A 76 7.91 10.88 2.15
CA GLY A 76 6.72 10.70 1.32
C GLY A 76 7.02 10.49 -0.17
N GLN A 77 8.07 11.12 -0.70
CA GLN A 77 8.52 10.88 -2.08
C GLN A 77 9.15 9.49 -2.23
N LYS A 78 9.98 9.05 -1.28
CA LYS A 78 10.56 7.69 -1.26
C LYS A 78 9.46 6.63 -1.25
N SER A 79 8.41 6.80 -0.45
CA SER A 79 7.26 5.91 -0.43
C SER A 79 6.52 5.87 -1.77
N ARG A 80 6.34 7.01 -2.44
CA ARG A 80 5.73 7.07 -3.78
C ARG A 80 6.59 6.36 -4.84
N VAL A 81 7.92 6.47 -4.76
CA VAL A 81 8.84 5.71 -5.62
C VAL A 81 8.74 4.20 -5.35
N ALA A 82 8.71 3.77 -4.09
CA ALA A 82 8.51 2.36 -3.73
C ALA A 82 7.20 1.81 -4.28
N PHE A 83 6.12 2.59 -4.16
CA PHE A 83 4.80 2.22 -4.68
C PHE A 83 4.78 2.15 -6.22
N ALA A 84 5.42 3.11 -6.90
CA ALA A 84 5.57 3.10 -8.36
C ALA A 84 6.34 1.87 -8.86
N ARG A 85 7.43 1.51 -8.17
CA ARG A 85 8.25 0.32 -8.43
C ARG A 85 7.43 -0.96 -8.25
N MET A 86 6.66 -1.08 -7.18
CA MET A 86 5.79 -2.24 -6.95
C MET A 86 4.75 -2.39 -8.06
N CYS A 87 4.08 -1.31 -8.44
CA CYS A 87 3.06 -1.30 -9.48
C CYS A 87 3.62 -1.61 -10.88
N MET A 88 4.93 -1.44 -11.10
CA MET A 88 5.59 -1.77 -12.37
C MET A 88 5.48 -3.25 -12.73
N GLY A 89 5.37 -4.13 -11.73
CA GLY A 89 5.14 -5.56 -11.90
C GLY A 89 3.74 -5.93 -12.42
N ASN A 90 2.86 -4.94 -12.62
CA ASN A 90 1.44 -5.11 -12.95
C ASN A 90 0.75 -6.14 -12.01
N PRO A 91 0.85 -5.96 -10.68
CA PRO A 91 0.07 -6.79 -9.76
C PRO A 91 -1.43 -6.59 -10.04
N ASN A 92 -2.22 -7.64 -9.83
CA ASN A 92 -3.69 -7.57 -9.89
C ASN A 92 -4.33 -7.69 -8.50
N PHE A 93 -3.49 -7.81 -7.46
CA PHE A 93 -3.89 -7.77 -6.07
C PHE A 93 -2.84 -7.08 -5.21
N LEU A 94 -3.20 -6.01 -4.50
CA LEU A 94 -2.32 -5.29 -3.59
C LEU A 94 -2.60 -5.67 -2.14
N ILE A 95 -1.54 -5.80 -1.34
CA ILE A 95 -1.61 -5.95 0.11
C ILE A 95 -0.78 -4.80 0.68
N LEU A 96 -1.43 -3.85 1.33
CA LEU A 96 -0.84 -2.65 1.87
C LEU A 96 -0.89 -2.74 3.40
N ASP A 97 0.27 -2.75 4.02
CA ASP A 97 0.46 -3.01 5.44
C ASP A 97 1.11 -1.78 6.09
N GLU A 98 0.26 -0.99 6.75
CA GLU A 98 0.56 0.33 7.30
C GLU A 98 1.24 1.28 6.29
N PRO A 99 0.62 1.53 5.12
CA PRO A 99 1.26 2.27 4.05
C PRO A 99 1.37 3.78 4.33
N THR A 100 0.71 4.29 5.37
CA THR A 100 0.73 5.70 5.78
C THR A 100 1.87 6.05 6.71
N ASN A 101 2.62 5.06 7.21
CA ASN A 101 3.76 5.32 8.07
C ASN A 101 4.79 6.21 7.35
N HIS A 102 5.18 7.30 8.04
CA HIS A 102 6.10 8.32 7.52
C HIS A 102 5.59 9.12 6.30
N LEU A 103 4.29 9.05 5.98
CA LEU A 103 3.68 9.88 4.95
C LEU A 103 3.13 11.18 5.53
N ASP A 104 3.31 12.26 4.77
CA ASP A 104 2.57 13.50 5.00
C ASP A 104 1.14 13.38 4.45
N ILE A 105 0.29 14.33 4.85
CA ILE A 105 -1.14 14.35 4.49
C ILE A 105 -1.33 14.36 2.96
N GLU A 106 -0.51 15.13 2.24
CA GLU A 106 -0.57 15.22 0.78
C GLU A 106 -0.28 13.86 0.12
N THR A 107 0.69 13.12 0.64
CA THR A 107 1.05 11.79 0.13
C THR A 107 -0.03 10.75 0.47
N ILE A 108 -0.67 10.85 1.63
CA ILE A 108 -1.81 9.98 2.00
C ILE A 108 -2.98 10.20 1.02
N GLU A 109 -3.32 11.46 0.70
CA GLU A 109 -4.36 11.74 -0.28
C GLU A 109 -4.01 11.22 -1.68
N ALA A 110 -2.75 11.37 -2.10
CA ALA A 110 -2.28 10.87 -3.39
C ALA A 110 -2.38 9.34 -3.44
N LEU A 111 -1.99 8.64 -2.37
CA LEU A 111 -2.12 7.20 -2.24
C LEU A 111 -3.59 6.76 -2.31
N GLY A 112 -4.48 7.41 -1.57
CA GLY A 112 -5.90 7.10 -1.60
C GLY A 112 -6.52 7.31 -2.99
N LYS A 113 -6.16 8.39 -3.70
CA LYS A 113 -6.56 8.62 -5.10
C LYS A 113 -6.02 7.55 -6.04
N ALA A 114 -4.78 7.08 -5.83
CA ALA A 114 -4.18 6.01 -6.63
C ALA A 114 -4.88 4.66 -6.41
N ILE A 115 -5.17 4.31 -5.15
CA ILE A 115 -5.92 3.10 -4.78
C ILE A 115 -7.32 3.12 -5.40
N ASN A 116 -8.03 4.25 -5.35
CA ASN A 116 -9.37 4.36 -5.93
C ASN A 116 -9.40 4.23 -7.47
N LYS A 117 -8.29 4.54 -8.15
CA LYS A 117 -8.15 4.32 -9.60
C LYS A 117 -7.70 2.90 -9.97
N TYR A 118 -7.14 2.16 -9.00
CA TYR A 118 -6.65 0.81 -9.23
C TYR A 118 -7.82 -0.16 -9.40
N THR A 119 -7.75 -0.99 -10.44
CA THR A 119 -8.85 -1.89 -10.82
C THR A 119 -8.67 -3.32 -10.29
N GLY A 120 -7.55 -3.62 -9.62
CA GLY A 120 -7.32 -4.90 -8.96
C GLY A 120 -7.90 -4.97 -7.56
N GLY A 121 -7.69 -6.11 -6.89
CA GLY A 121 -8.06 -6.27 -5.48
C GLY A 121 -7.08 -5.55 -4.55
N VAL A 122 -7.55 -5.00 -3.43
CA VAL A 122 -6.69 -4.35 -2.44
C VAL A 122 -7.10 -4.84 -1.05
N ILE A 123 -6.12 -5.30 -0.27
CA ILE A 123 -6.22 -5.43 1.20
C ILE A 123 -5.39 -4.31 1.79
N LEU A 124 -5.99 -3.55 2.71
CA LEU A 124 -5.34 -2.45 3.41
C LEU A 124 -5.41 -2.71 4.92
N VAL A 125 -4.25 -2.69 5.57
CA VAL A 125 -4.11 -2.56 7.02
C VAL A 125 -3.59 -1.15 7.28
N SER A 126 -4.33 -0.37 8.07
CA SER A 126 -4.03 1.03 8.34
C SER A 126 -4.64 1.44 9.66
N HIS A 127 -3.96 2.31 10.40
CA HIS A 127 -4.54 3.05 11.52
C HIS A 127 -5.00 4.47 11.13
N ASP A 128 -4.72 4.91 9.88
CA ASP A 128 -5.13 6.23 9.39
C ASP A 128 -6.61 6.25 8.97
N GLU A 129 -7.44 6.93 9.76
CA GLU A 129 -8.89 7.08 9.53
C GLU A 129 -9.20 7.72 8.16
N ARG A 130 -8.40 8.70 7.71
CA ARG A 130 -8.67 9.42 6.47
C ARG A 130 -8.48 8.50 5.26
N LEU A 131 -7.39 7.72 5.25
CA LEU A 131 -7.14 6.75 4.20
C LEU A 131 -8.24 5.69 4.18
N ILE A 132 -8.58 5.11 5.34
CA ILE A 132 -9.64 4.09 5.45
C ILE A 132 -10.95 4.64 4.87
N ARG A 133 -11.40 5.81 5.33
CA ARG A 133 -12.63 6.42 4.82
C ARG A 133 -12.58 6.75 3.32
N MET A 134 -11.40 7.01 2.76
CA MET A 134 -11.23 7.35 1.36
C MET A 134 -11.32 6.13 0.42
N VAL A 135 -10.87 4.95 0.86
CA VAL A 135 -10.69 3.79 -0.05
C VAL A 135 -11.42 2.52 0.37
N CYS A 136 -11.77 2.39 1.66
CA CYS A 136 -12.32 1.16 2.20
C CYS A 136 -13.79 0.99 1.80
N LYS A 137 -14.11 -0.15 1.18
CA LYS A 137 -15.48 -0.53 0.82
C LYS A 137 -16.09 -1.53 1.80
N GLU A 138 -15.24 -2.34 2.42
CA GLU A 138 -15.61 -3.37 3.38
C GLU A 138 -14.58 -3.36 4.50
N LEU A 139 -15.04 -3.27 5.74
CA LEU A 139 -14.16 -3.29 6.91
C LEU A 139 -14.17 -4.70 7.52
N TRP A 140 -12.99 -5.24 7.80
CA TRP A 140 -12.81 -6.54 8.41
C TRP A 140 -12.01 -6.39 9.71
N VAL A 141 -12.50 -6.98 10.79
CA VAL A 141 -11.91 -6.91 12.13
C VAL A 141 -11.39 -8.28 12.52
N CYS A 142 -10.12 -8.35 12.91
CA CYS A 142 -9.47 -9.55 13.42
C CYS A 142 -9.39 -9.50 14.94
N GLY A 143 -10.01 -10.45 15.64
CA GLY A 143 -10.07 -10.49 17.09
C GLY A 143 -10.68 -11.79 17.60
N GLY A 144 -10.36 -12.20 18.84
CA GLY A 144 -10.95 -13.39 19.45
C GLY A 144 -10.71 -14.71 18.68
N GLY A 145 -9.64 -14.79 17.87
CA GLY A 145 -9.35 -15.94 17.03
C GLY A 145 -10.18 -16.03 15.74
N MET A 146 -10.95 -15.00 15.40
CA MET A 146 -11.76 -14.92 14.19
C MET A 146 -11.53 -13.62 13.42
N VAL A 147 -11.99 -13.58 12.17
CA VAL A 147 -12.06 -12.35 11.37
C VAL A 147 -13.50 -12.19 10.87
N GLY A 148 -14.12 -11.05 11.13
CA GLY A 148 -15.49 -10.75 10.71
C GLY A 148 -15.61 -9.42 9.99
N SER A 149 -16.57 -9.31 9.06
CA SER A 149 -16.89 -8.05 8.38
C SER A 149 -17.79 -7.16 9.25
N ILE A 150 -17.63 -5.85 9.13
CA ILE A 150 -18.47 -4.82 9.78
C ILE A 150 -19.25 -4.08 8.70
N ASP A 151 -20.58 -4.28 8.70
CA ASP A 151 -21.46 -3.76 7.64
C ASP A 151 -21.67 -2.24 7.74
N GLY A 152 -21.70 -1.66 8.95
CA GLY A 152 -21.80 -0.21 9.17
C GLY A 152 -20.49 0.56 9.02
N GLY A 153 -19.45 -0.09 8.49
CA GLY A 153 -18.17 0.53 8.15
C GLY A 153 -17.42 1.08 9.36
N PHE A 154 -16.67 2.17 9.14
CA PHE A 154 -15.74 2.71 10.14
C PHE A 154 -16.45 3.31 11.37
N ASP A 155 -17.61 3.95 11.18
CA ASP A 155 -18.32 4.60 12.28
C ASP A 155 -18.92 3.58 13.27
N GLU A 156 -19.47 2.48 12.77
CA GLU A 156 -19.92 1.37 13.62
C GLU A 156 -18.74 0.73 14.35
N TYR A 157 -17.63 0.48 13.64
CA TYR A 157 -16.42 -0.07 14.26
C TYR A 157 -15.90 0.82 15.39
N ARG A 158 -15.87 2.14 15.18
CA ARG A 158 -15.46 3.10 16.22
C ARG A 158 -16.33 2.98 17.47
N GLN A 159 -17.65 2.89 17.31
CA GLN A 159 -18.58 2.72 18.44
C GLN A 159 -18.38 1.39 19.17
N ILE A 160 -18.08 0.31 18.45
CA ILE A 160 -17.78 -1.01 19.05
C ILE A 160 -16.53 -0.88 19.93
N VAL A 161 -15.45 -0.30 19.39
CA VAL A 161 -14.18 -0.12 20.12
C VAL A 161 -14.36 0.78 21.33
N GLU A 162 -15.10 1.90 21.22
CA GLU A 162 -15.39 2.81 22.33
C GLU A 162 -16.13 2.07 23.47
N LYS A 163 -17.14 1.27 23.15
CA LYS A 163 -17.89 0.47 24.15
C LYS A 163 -17.02 -0.60 24.83
N GLU A 164 -16.15 -1.27 24.08
CA GLU A 164 -15.24 -2.27 24.62
C GLU A 164 -14.23 -1.65 25.60
N LEU A 165 -13.68 -0.48 25.26
CA LEU A 165 -12.78 0.27 26.15
C LEU A 165 -13.49 0.71 27.44
N GLU A 166 -14.70 1.24 27.34
CA GLU A 166 -15.51 1.62 28.51
C GLU A 166 -15.83 0.42 29.42
N ALA A 167 -16.08 -0.75 28.85
CA ALA A 167 -16.36 -1.98 29.60
C ALA A 167 -15.11 -2.53 30.32
N GLN A 168 -13.91 -2.30 29.78
CA GLN A 168 -12.64 -2.70 30.42
C GLN A 168 -12.19 -1.75 31.54
N MET A 169 -12.67 -0.51 31.53
CA MET A 169 -12.36 0.50 32.55
C MET A 169 -13.27 0.44 33.78
N LYS A 170 -14.31 -0.42 33.76
CA LYS A 170 -15.20 -0.72 34.89
C LYS A 170 -14.82 -2.02 35.58
#